data_AF-A0A9E4FN01-F1
#
_entry.id   AF-A0A9E4FN01-F1
#
_cell.length_a   1.000
_cell.length_b   1.000
_cell.length_c   1.000
_cell.angle_alpha   90.00
_cell.angle_beta   90.00
_cell.angle_gamma   90.00
#
_symmetry.space_group_name_H-M   'P 1'
#
loop_
_entity.id
_entity.type
_entity.pdbx_description
1 polymer ?
#
loop_
_entity_poly.entity_id
_entity_poly.type
_entity_poly.pdbx_seq_one_letter_code
_entity_poly.pdbx_strand_id
1 'polypeptide(L)'
;MPRLPGRDRFRSAVLKYVELPGAHLFHRLGLTPNMITLMGFGICAAAAVLVGAGYIWVGGIVFLAGGILDLFDGALARLTDQATPFGALLDSVMDRLGEAVLFLGIAIYVLREDFSEDRTLLAIVAVVLALITSQMVSYLRARGESLGIDTRAGLMTRPERVVLLSAGLMAGIASLRPLEVILAVIAAISFITLLQRLFHVRSRVDNVADPL
;
A
#
# COMPACT_ATOMS: atom_id res chain seq x y z
N MET A 1 -17.75 9.51 12.13
CA MET A 1 -17.35 8.59 13.22
C MET A 1 -16.28 9.27 14.05
N PRO A 2 -16.38 9.28 15.39
CA PRO A 2 -15.32 9.80 16.26
C PRO A 2 -14.05 8.96 16.06
N ARG A 3 -12.90 9.60 15.82
CA ARG A 3 -11.61 8.91 15.74
C ARG A 3 -11.25 8.40 17.14
N LEU A 4 -10.76 7.16 17.23
CA LEU A 4 -10.35 6.57 18.51
C LEU A 4 -9.15 7.36 19.07
N PRO A 5 -9.16 7.81 20.34
CA PRO A 5 -8.16 8.72 20.91
C PRO A 5 -6.72 8.17 20.89
N GLY A 6 -6.52 6.85 20.75
CA GLY A 6 -5.20 6.23 20.60
C GLY A 6 -4.56 6.41 19.23
N ARG A 7 -5.34 6.47 18.14
CA ARG A 7 -4.80 6.56 16.77
C ARG A 7 -4.20 7.94 16.48
N ASP A 8 -4.79 9.00 17.01
CA ASP A 8 -4.30 10.37 16.80
C ASP A 8 -2.98 10.62 17.55
N ARG A 9 -2.83 10.05 18.76
CA ARG A 9 -1.56 10.06 19.50
C ARG A 9 -0.45 9.32 18.76
N PHE A 10 -0.73 8.12 18.23
CA PHE A 10 0.23 7.35 17.46
C PHE A 10 0.64 8.08 16.18
N ARG A 11 -0.32 8.58 15.39
CA ARG A 11 -0.02 9.34 14.15
C ARG A 11 0.80 10.60 14.43
N SER A 12 0.48 11.31 15.50
CA SER A 12 1.25 12.49 15.93
C SER A 12 2.67 12.11 16.36
N ALA A 13 2.85 10.97 17.03
CA ALA A 13 4.17 10.46 17.40
C ALA A 13 4.99 10.06 16.17
N VAL A 14 4.41 9.32 15.22
CA VAL A 14 5.07 8.94 13.96
C VAL A 14 5.47 10.19 13.17
N LEU A 15 4.58 11.17 13.05
CA LEU A 15 4.88 12.44 12.38
C LEU A 15 6.08 13.14 13.05
N LYS A 16 6.04 13.27 14.38
CA LYS A 16 7.05 14.04 15.14
C LYS A 16 8.42 13.35 15.19
N TYR A 17 8.44 12.04 15.41
CA TYR A 17 9.68 11.31 15.69
C TYR A 17 10.26 10.57 14.48
N VAL A 18 9.47 10.35 13.43
CA VAL A 18 9.91 9.61 12.24
C VAL A 18 9.85 10.52 11.01
N GLU A 19 8.65 10.96 10.62
CA GLU A 19 8.45 11.66 9.34
C GLU A 19 9.22 12.99 9.27
N LEU A 20 9.12 13.83 10.30
CA LEU A 20 9.78 15.15 10.31
C LEU A 20 11.32 15.05 10.32
N PRO A 21 11.98 14.26 11.20
CA PRO A 21 13.43 14.10 11.14
C PRO A 21 13.91 13.57 9.78
N GLY A 22 13.21 12.59 9.21
CA GLY A 22 13.52 12.06 7.87
C GLY A 22 13.37 13.12 6.78
N ALA A 23 12.28 13.88 6.79
CA ALA A 23 12.07 14.98 5.84
C ALA A 23 13.16 16.06 5.94
N HIS A 24 13.60 16.44 7.15
CA HIS A 24 14.72 17.37 7.31
C HIS A 24 16.03 16.81 6.74
N LEU A 25 16.30 15.52 6.92
CA LEU A 25 17.48 14.87 6.33
C LEU A 25 17.41 14.91 4.81
N PHE A 26 16.30 14.51 4.20
CA PHE A 26 16.15 14.53 2.74
C PHE A 26 16.20 15.93 2.15
N HIS A 27 15.65 16.93 2.84
CA HIS A 27 15.79 18.32 2.45
C HIS A 27 17.26 18.76 2.43
N ARG A 28 18.05 18.39 3.45
CA ARG A 28 19.51 18.68 3.50
C ARG A 28 20.29 17.98 2.40
N LEU A 29 19.83 16.81 1.95
CA LEU A 29 20.41 16.08 0.83
C LEU A 29 20.00 16.64 -0.55
N GLY A 30 19.18 17.70 -0.58
CA GLY A 30 18.71 18.33 -1.82
C GLY A 30 17.68 17.50 -2.58
N LEU A 31 17.04 16.53 -1.93
CA LEU A 31 16.02 15.70 -2.56
C LEU A 31 14.68 16.43 -2.61
N THR A 32 13.95 16.22 -3.70
CA THR A 32 12.58 16.73 -3.88
C THR A 32 11.56 15.67 -3.48
N PRO A 33 10.30 16.04 -3.13
CA PRO A 33 9.24 15.07 -2.84
C PRO A 33 9.07 14.03 -3.94
N ASN A 34 9.00 14.47 -5.20
CA ASN A 34 8.85 13.56 -6.35
C ASN A 34 10.04 12.59 -6.50
N MET A 35 11.26 13.01 -6.14
CA MET A 35 12.42 12.09 -6.12
C MET A 35 12.24 11.01 -5.06
N ILE A 36 11.75 11.36 -3.86
CA ILE A 36 11.47 10.39 -2.78
C ILE A 36 10.41 9.38 -3.23
N THR A 37 9.33 9.84 -3.85
CA THR A 37 8.28 8.97 -4.42
C THR A 37 8.85 7.99 -5.45
N LEU A 38 9.65 8.48 -6.41
CA LEU A 38 10.27 7.63 -7.44
C LEU A 38 11.28 6.64 -6.87
N MET A 39 12.06 7.05 -5.87
CA MET A 39 12.97 6.16 -5.14
C MET A 39 12.18 5.07 -4.39
N GLY A 40 11.07 5.43 -3.74
CA GLY A 40 10.18 4.48 -3.06
C GLY A 40 9.65 3.42 -4.02
N PHE A 41 9.19 3.83 -5.21
CA PHE A 41 8.81 2.91 -6.27
C PHE A 41 9.98 2.02 -6.73
N GLY A 42 11.16 2.60 -6.95
CA GLY A 42 12.36 1.85 -7.33
C GLY A 42 12.73 0.77 -6.30
N ILE A 43 12.60 1.07 -5.01
CA ILE A 43 12.80 0.10 -3.92
C ILE A 43 11.73 -1.01 -3.97
N CYS A 44 10.46 -0.67 -4.21
CA CYS A 44 9.40 -1.67 -4.39
C CYS A 44 9.66 -2.59 -5.60
N ALA A 45 10.15 -2.04 -6.71
CA ALA A 45 10.53 -2.81 -7.90
C ALA A 45 11.72 -3.74 -7.61
N ALA A 46 12.74 -3.26 -6.89
CA ALA A 46 13.86 -4.09 -6.45
C ALA A 46 13.40 -5.22 -5.52
N ALA A 47 12.47 -4.94 -4.59
CA ALA A 47 11.85 -5.96 -3.76
C ALA A 47 11.14 -7.03 -4.60
N ALA A 48 10.36 -6.63 -5.60
CA ALA A 48 9.67 -7.54 -6.50
C ALA A 48 10.65 -8.48 -7.24
N VAL A 49 11.77 -7.94 -7.75
CA VAL A 49 12.82 -8.73 -8.39
C VAL A 49 13.44 -9.73 -7.41
N LEU A 50 13.75 -9.29 -6.19
CA LEU A 50 14.29 -10.17 -5.14
C LEU A 50 13.32 -11.31 -4.80
N VAL A 51 12.03 -11.01 -4.61
CA VAL A 51 10.99 -12.02 -4.37
C VAL A 51 10.91 -12.99 -5.54
N GLY A 52 10.81 -12.51 -6.78
CA GLY A 52 10.73 -13.36 -7.98
C GLY A 52 11.99 -14.20 -8.24
N ALA A 53 13.13 -13.79 -7.67
CA ALA A 53 14.39 -14.53 -7.70
C ALA A 53 14.53 -15.55 -6.55
N GLY A 54 13.56 -15.63 -5.63
CA GLY A 54 13.57 -16.55 -4.49
C GLY A 54 14.14 -15.97 -3.20
N TYR A 55 14.63 -14.72 -3.19
CA TYR A 55 15.08 -14.01 -1.98
C TYR A 55 13.90 -13.37 -1.24
N ILE A 56 12.88 -14.16 -0.94
CA ILE A 56 11.55 -13.68 -0.48
C ILE A 56 11.65 -12.82 0.78
N TRP A 57 12.38 -13.30 1.80
CA TRP A 57 12.45 -12.61 3.09
C TRP A 57 13.20 -11.27 2.97
N VAL A 58 14.26 -11.23 2.16
CA VAL A 58 14.97 -9.99 1.84
C VAL A 58 14.04 -9.05 1.06
N GLY A 59 13.33 -9.57 0.07
CA GLY A 59 12.31 -8.84 -0.67
C GLY A 59 11.24 -8.23 0.24
N GLY A 60 10.80 -8.95 1.27
CA GLY A 60 9.88 -8.43 2.29
C GLY A 60 10.44 -7.24 3.08
N ILE A 61 11.71 -7.31 3.51
CA ILE A 61 12.38 -6.21 4.20
C ILE A 61 12.53 -5.00 3.27
N VAL A 62 12.96 -5.23 2.02
CA VAL A 62 13.15 -4.16 1.03
C VAL A 62 11.80 -3.51 0.67
N PHE A 63 10.73 -4.30 0.54
CA PHE A 63 9.39 -3.76 0.29
C PHE A 63 8.90 -2.88 1.45
N LEU A 64 9.11 -3.32 2.69
CA LEU A 64 8.78 -2.52 3.87
C LEU A 64 9.55 -1.19 3.88
N ALA A 65 10.84 -1.22 3.53
CA ALA A 65 11.65 -0.01 3.42
C ALA A 65 11.12 0.96 2.36
N GLY A 66 10.67 0.46 1.21
CA GLY A 66 10.02 1.25 0.16
C GLY A 66 8.74 1.94 0.66
N GLY A 67 7.87 1.20 1.36
CA GLY A 67 6.66 1.75 1.95
C GLY A 67 6.89 2.72 3.11
N ILE A 68 8.02 2.61 3.81
CA ILE A 68 8.43 3.61 4.82
C ILE A 68 8.95 4.87 4.13
N LEU A 69 9.71 4.74 3.04
CA LEU A 69 10.28 5.88 2.31
C LEU A 69 9.16 6.83 1.81
N ASP A 70 8.06 6.24 1.40
CA ASP A 70 6.83 6.91 0.97
C ASP A 70 6.21 7.82 2.04
N LEU A 71 6.36 7.49 3.34
CA LEU A 71 5.85 8.35 4.42
C LEU A 71 6.52 9.73 4.45
N PHE A 72 7.72 9.83 3.87
CA PHE A 72 8.51 11.06 3.94
C PHE A 72 8.23 12.02 2.79
N ASP A 73 7.67 11.59 1.66
CA ASP A 73 7.48 12.47 0.51
C ASP A 73 6.47 13.60 0.80
N GLY A 74 5.35 13.27 1.44
CA GLY A 74 4.32 14.21 1.83
C GLY A 74 4.76 15.06 3.02
N ALA A 75 5.58 14.51 3.92
CA ALA A 75 6.19 15.29 5.00
C ALA A 75 7.19 16.31 4.46
N LEU A 76 8.03 15.89 3.51
CA LEU A 76 8.98 16.75 2.81
C LEU A 76 8.24 17.83 2.01
N ALA A 77 7.21 17.48 1.24
CA ALA A 77 6.42 18.43 0.47
C ALA A 77 5.80 19.53 1.35
N ARG A 78 5.29 19.18 2.53
CA ARG A 78 4.78 20.16 3.51
C ARG A 78 5.89 21.00 4.14
N LEU A 79 7.04 20.39 4.43
CA LEU A 79 8.18 21.06 5.04
C LEU A 79 8.83 22.08 4.10
N THR A 80 8.89 21.77 2.80
CA THR A 80 9.55 22.60 1.78
C THR A 80 8.58 23.48 0.99
N ASP A 81 7.30 23.50 1.33
CA ASP A 81 6.23 24.19 0.59
C ASP A 81 6.18 23.80 -0.91
N GLN A 82 6.39 22.51 -1.20
CA GLN A 82 6.40 21.94 -2.56
C GLN A 82 5.21 21.00 -2.82
N ALA A 83 4.14 21.10 -2.02
CA ALA A 83 2.93 20.31 -2.23
C ALA A 83 2.22 20.77 -3.52
N THR A 84 2.08 19.85 -4.49
CA THR A 84 1.42 20.14 -5.78
C THR A 84 0.38 19.07 -6.14
N PRO A 85 -0.65 19.41 -6.94
CA PRO A 85 -1.62 18.42 -7.43
C PRO A 85 -0.97 17.29 -8.22
N PHE A 86 0.05 17.60 -9.03
CA PHE A 86 0.81 16.59 -9.76
C PHE A 86 1.59 15.67 -8.82
N GLY A 87 2.25 16.20 -7.78
CA GLY A 87 2.95 15.38 -6.80
C GLY A 87 2.01 14.40 -6.08
N ALA A 88 0.81 14.85 -5.69
CA ALA A 88 -0.20 13.97 -5.08
C ALA A 88 -0.71 12.87 -6.04
N LEU A 89 -0.84 13.19 -7.34
CA LEU A 89 -1.15 12.20 -8.36
C LEU A 89 0.00 11.20 -8.55
N LEU A 90 1.24 11.70 -8.62
CA LEU A 90 2.43 10.87 -8.80
C LEU A 90 2.58 9.87 -7.64
N ASP A 91 2.49 10.34 -6.39
CA ASP A 91 2.44 9.54 -5.16
C ASP A 91 1.38 8.43 -5.28
N SER A 92 0.13 8.82 -5.56
CA SER A 92 -1.00 7.89 -5.71
C SER A 92 -0.83 6.84 -6.83
N VAL A 93 -0.08 7.15 -7.88
CA VAL A 93 0.20 6.23 -9.00
C VAL A 93 1.38 5.32 -8.66
N MET A 94 2.46 5.87 -8.13
CA MET A 94 3.66 5.11 -7.74
C MET A 94 3.37 4.13 -6.61
N ASP A 95 2.49 4.49 -5.67
CA ASP A 95 1.95 3.60 -4.65
C ASP A 95 1.30 2.35 -5.21
N ARG A 96 0.42 2.55 -6.19
CA ARG A 96 -0.32 1.47 -6.84
C ARG A 96 0.60 0.58 -7.66
N LEU A 97 1.51 1.19 -8.42
CA LEU A 97 2.51 0.46 -9.19
C LEU A 97 3.45 -0.32 -8.27
N GLY A 98 3.89 0.27 -7.15
CA GLY A 98 4.74 -0.38 -6.15
C GLY A 98 4.12 -1.64 -5.55
N GLU A 99 2.84 -1.59 -5.18
CA GLU A 99 2.11 -2.80 -4.76
C GLU A 99 1.95 -3.82 -5.90
N ALA A 100 1.59 -3.34 -7.10
CA ALA A 100 1.36 -4.21 -8.25
C ALA A 100 2.63 -4.97 -8.70
N VAL A 101 3.78 -4.30 -8.73
CA VAL A 101 5.05 -4.96 -9.08
C VAL A 101 5.44 -5.99 -8.02
N LEU A 102 5.17 -5.75 -6.73
CA LEU A 102 5.40 -6.76 -5.70
C LEU A 102 4.54 -8.00 -5.92
N PHE A 103 3.24 -7.82 -6.18
CA PHE A 103 2.35 -8.95 -6.48
C PHE A 103 2.82 -9.73 -7.71
N LEU A 104 3.35 -9.05 -8.73
CA LEU A 104 3.98 -9.70 -9.89
C LEU A 104 5.22 -10.51 -9.46
N GLY A 105 6.09 -9.97 -8.62
CA GLY A 105 7.24 -10.70 -8.06
C GLY A 105 6.83 -11.95 -7.29
N ILE A 106 5.76 -11.86 -6.49
CA ILE A 106 5.17 -13.01 -5.76
C ILE A 106 4.61 -14.04 -6.75
N ALA A 107 3.90 -13.62 -7.79
CA ALA A 107 3.37 -14.53 -8.81
C ALA A 107 4.51 -15.28 -9.53
N ILE A 108 5.56 -14.57 -9.94
CA ILE A 108 6.75 -15.18 -10.57
C ILE A 108 7.38 -16.19 -9.62
N TYR A 109 7.52 -15.86 -8.34
CA TYR A 109 8.06 -16.77 -7.35
C TYR A 109 7.23 -18.06 -7.24
N VAL A 110 5.91 -17.94 -7.06
CA VAL A 110 4.99 -19.09 -6.94
C VAL A 110 5.03 -19.98 -8.18
N LEU A 111 5.16 -19.42 -9.38
CA LEU A 111 5.23 -20.18 -10.63
C LEU A 111 6.54 -20.96 -10.81
N ARG A 112 7.60 -20.58 -10.07
CA ARG A 112 8.93 -21.21 -10.16
C ARG A 112 9.16 -22.25 -9.07
N GLU A 113 8.37 -22.22 -8.00
CA GLU A 113 8.45 -23.19 -6.92
C GLU A 113 7.86 -24.53 -7.31
N ASP A 114 8.40 -25.60 -6.72
CA ASP A 114 7.98 -26.98 -6.97
C ASP A 114 6.74 -27.33 -6.11
N PHE A 115 5.64 -26.65 -6.40
CA PHE A 115 4.34 -26.90 -5.80
C PHE A 115 3.51 -27.86 -6.67
N SER A 116 2.56 -28.56 -6.04
CA SER A 116 1.52 -29.26 -6.81
C SER A 116 0.71 -28.28 -7.65
N GLU A 117 0.23 -28.71 -8.82
CA GLU A 117 -0.54 -27.87 -9.74
C GLU A 117 -1.72 -27.16 -9.05
N ASP A 118 -2.46 -27.89 -8.21
CA ASP A 118 -3.57 -27.34 -7.43
C ASP A 118 -3.13 -26.22 -6.48
N ARG A 119 -1.99 -26.40 -5.81
CA ARG A 119 -1.47 -25.40 -4.87
C ARG A 119 -0.97 -24.16 -5.59
N THR A 120 -0.28 -24.34 -6.72
CA THR A 120 0.13 -23.23 -7.60
C THR A 120 -1.07 -22.44 -8.09
N LEU A 121 -2.12 -23.14 -8.56
CA LEU A 121 -3.35 -22.51 -9.01
C LEU A 121 -4.01 -21.69 -7.90
N LEU A 122 -4.18 -22.27 -6.70
CA LEU A 122 -4.76 -21.57 -5.55
C LEU A 122 -3.94 -20.34 -5.14
N ALA A 123 -2.62 -20.46 -5.10
CA ALA A 123 -1.73 -19.35 -4.77
C ALA A 123 -1.82 -18.21 -5.80
N ILE A 124 -1.84 -18.54 -7.11
CA ILE A 124 -1.99 -17.54 -8.18
C ILE A 124 -3.36 -16.86 -8.11
N VAL A 125 -4.43 -17.61 -7.88
CA VAL A 125 -5.77 -17.03 -7.67
C VAL A 125 -5.75 -16.06 -6.48
N ALA A 126 -5.13 -16.44 -5.36
CA ALA A 126 -5.02 -15.57 -4.19
C ALA A 126 -4.22 -14.28 -4.48
N VAL A 127 -3.09 -14.38 -5.20
CA VAL A 127 -2.29 -13.21 -5.63
C VAL A 127 -3.13 -12.27 -6.50
N VAL A 128 -3.82 -12.82 -7.51
CA VAL A 128 -4.64 -12.02 -8.44
C VAL A 128 -5.81 -11.35 -7.71
N LEU A 129 -6.51 -12.08 -6.83
CA LEU A 129 -7.59 -11.49 -6.04
C LEU A 129 -7.10 -10.41 -5.08
N ALA A 130 -5.96 -10.61 -4.41
CA ALA A 130 -5.34 -9.62 -3.55
C ALA A 130 -4.93 -8.36 -4.34
N LEU A 131 -4.37 -8.53 -5.54
CA LEU A 131 -4.05 -7.43 -6.44
C LEU A 131 -5.31 -6.67 -6.87
N ILE A 132 -6.33 -7.35 -7.40
CA ILE A 132 -7.57 -6.69 -7.86
C ILE A 132 -8.22 -5.92 -6.71
N THR A 133 -8.41 -6.57 -5.57
CA THR A 133 -9.08 -5.96 -4.42
C THR A 133 -8.28 -4.79 -3.84
N SER A 134 -6.95 -4.87 -3.77
CA SER A 134 -6.11 -3.74 -3.31
C SER A 134 -6.24 -2.51 -4.22
N GLN A 135 -6.22 -2.71 -5.55
CA GLN A 135 -6.40 -1.63 -6.52
C GLN A 135 -7.80 -1.03 -6.46
N MET A 136 -8.83 -1.87 -6.33
CA MET A 136 -10.22 -1.42 -6.21
C MET A 136 -10.49 -0.64 -4.93
N VAL A 137 -9.89 -1.03 -3.79
CA VAL A 137 -9.96 -0.27 -2.54
C VAL A 137 -9.42 1.15 -2.75
N SER A 138 -8.24 1.29 -3.37
CA SER A 138 -7.64 2.60 -3.66
C SER A 138 -8.44 3.40 -4.69
N TYR A 139 -8.97 2.75 -5.73
CA TYR A 139 -9.81 3.38 -6.75
C TYR A 139 -11.11 3.94 -6.18
N LEU A 140 -11.86 3.13 -5.41
CA LEU A 140 -13.10 3.59 -4.79
C LEU A 140 -12.88 4.78 -3.87
N ARG A 141 -11.72 4.84 -3.21
CA ARG A 141 -11.37 6.01 -2.40
C ARG A 141 -11.21 7.25 -3.25
N ALA A 142 -10.34 7.20 -4.26
CA ALA A 142 -10.11 8.32 -5.15
C ALA A 142 -11.40 8.77 -5.86
N ARG A 143 -12.23 7.81 -6.29
CA ARG A 143 -13.51 8.10 -6.93
C ARG A 143 -14.52 8.71 -5.95
N GLY A 144 -14.61 8.19 -4.74
CA GLY A 144 -15.44 8.76 -3.68
C GLY A 144 -15.04 10.20 -3.35
N GLU A 145 -13.75 10.45 -3.19
CA GLU A 145 -13.21 11.80 -2.94
C GLU A 145 -13.52 12.75 -4.11
N SER A 146 -13.45 12.28 -5.37
CA SER A 146 -13.85 13.08 -6.55
C SER A 146 -15.35 13.41 -6.60
N LEU A 147 -16.18 12.64 -5.90
CA LEU A 147 -17.62 12.89 -5.72
C LEU A 147 -17.90 13.74 -4.48
N GLY A 148 -16.89 14.29 -3.80
CA GLY A 148 -17.04 15.04 -2.55
C GLY A 148 -17.35 14.18 -1.32
N ILE A 149 -17.21 12.86 -1.41
CA ILE A 149 -17.51 11.92 -0.32
C ILE A 149 -16.21 11.44 0.32
N ASP A 150 -16.02 11.73 1.60
CA ASP A 150 -14.89 11.19 2.37
C ASP A 150 -15.02 9.67 2.55
N THR A 151 -14.09 8.92 1.95
CA THR A 151 -14.04 7.46 1.98
C THR A 151 -12.80 6.93 2.72
N ARG A 152 -12.23 7.73 3.63
CA ARG A 152 -11.09 7.34 4.46
C ARG A 152 -11.37 6.13 5.38
N ALA A 153 -12.64 5.82 5.64
CA ALA A 153 -13.02 4.64 6.42
C ALA A 153 -12.82 3.33 5.64
N GLY A 154 -12.35 2.29 6.32
CA GLY A 154 -12.15 0.94 5.78
C GLY A 154 -11.31 0.08 6.73
N LEU A 155 -11.53 -1.23 6.73
CA LEU A 155 -10.78 -2.16 7.60
C LEU A 155 -9.33 -2.31 7.16
N MET A 156 -9.07 -2.35 5.86
CA MET A 156 -7.74 -2.49 5.28
C MET A 156 -7.39 -1.26 4.45
N THR A 157 -6.40 -0.47 4.91
CA THR A 157 -5.80 0.59 4.10
C THR A 157 -4.42 0.17 3.61
N ARG A 158 -3.74 1.04 2.85
CA ARG A 158 -2.47 0.70 2.22
C ARG A 158 -1.36 0.37 3.24
N PRO A 159 -1.13 1.17 4.29
CA PRO A 159 -0.12 0.84 5.30
C PRO A 159 -0.30 -0.54 5.92
N GLU A 160 -1.54 -0.94 6.24
CA GLU A 160 -1.79 -2.27 6.79
C GLU A 160 -1.46 -3.38 5.78
N ARG A 161 -1.76 -3.20 4.49
CA ARG A 161 -1.36 -4.17 3.44
C ARG A 161 0.14 -4.24 3.29
N VAL A 162 0.84 -3.11 3.26
CA VAL A 162 2.31 -3.07 3.10
C VAL A 162 2.97 -3.83 4.25
N VAL A 163 2.53 -3.58 5.48
CA VAL A 163 3.04 -4.28 6.67
C VAL A 163 2.74 -5.78 6.60
N LEU A 164 1.50 -6.18 6.27
CA LEU A 164 1.11 -7.58 6.19
C LEU A 164 1.87 -8.34 5.08
N LEU A 165 1.98 -7.77 3.88
CA LEU A 165 2.75 -8.36 2.78
C LEU A 165 4.21 -8.52 3.17
N SER A 166 4.81 -7.48 3.74
CA SER A 166 6.21 -7.54 4.21
C SER A 166 6.41 -8.62 5.26
N ALA A 167 5.52 -8.71 6.25
CA ALA A 167 5.57 -9.72 7.30
C ALA A 167 5.41 -11.15 6.74
N GLY A 168 4.51 -11.34 5.75
CA GLY A 168 4.32 -12.64 5.11
C GLY A 168 5.52 -13.08 4.29
N LEU A 169 6.13 -12.15 3.56
CA LEU A 169 7.37 -12.39 2.82
C LEU A 169 8.54 -12.72 3.76
N MET A 170 8.67 -12.00 4.87
CA MET A 170 9.70 -12.26 5.89
C MET A 170 9.51 -13.61 6.58
N ALA A 171 8.27 -13.99 6.90
CA ALA A 171 7.93 -15.31 7.44
C ALA A 171 8.20 -16.45 6.44
N GLY A 172 8.30 -16.12 5.14
CA GLY A 172 8.74 -16.99 4.06
C GLY A 172 10.09 -17.68 4.30
N ILE A 173 10.93 -17.14 5.19
CA ILE A 173 12.20 -17.77 5.61
C ILE A 173 12.00 -19.15 6.25
N ALA A 174 10.88 -19.36 6.95
CA ALA A 174 10.60 -20.60 7.67
C ALA A 174 9.67 -21.54 6.89
N SER A 175 8.69 -20.98 6.17
CA SER A 175 7.73 -21.72 5.35
C SER A 175 6.99 -20.75 4.43
N LEU A 176 6.43 -21.25 3.33
CA LEU A 176 5.61 -20.46 2.40
C LEU A 176 4.13 -20.40 2.81
N ARG A 177 3.69 -21.23 3.76
CA ARG A 177 2.32 -21.21 4.28
C ARG A 177 1.88 -19.85 4.86
N PRO A 178 2.71 -19.13 5.64
CA PRO A 178 2.38 -17.78 6.12
C PRO A 178 2.07 -16.80 4.99
N LEU A 179 2.83 -16.85 3.88
CA LEU A 179 2.60 -15.99 2.72
C LEU A 179 1.25 -16.29 2.06
N GLU A 180 0.92 -17.57 1.84
CA GLU A 180 -0.38 -17.99 1.30
C GLU A 180 -1.55 -17.52 2.17
N VAL A 181 -1.44 -17.70 3.49
CA VAL A 181 -2.46 -17.24 4.46
C VAL A 181 -2.61 -15.73 4.40
N ILE A 182 -1.50 -14.99 4.36
CA ILE A 182 -1.54 -13.52 4.29
C ILE A 182 -2.16 -13.03 2.99
N LEU A 183 -1.87 -13.65 1.85
CA LEU A 183 -2.50 -13.31 0.57
C LEU A 183 -4.01 -13.54 0.63
N ALA A 184 -4.46 -14.67 1.18
CA ALA A 184 -5.88 -14.96 1.36
C ALA A 184 -6.57 -13.95 2.32
N VAL A 185 -5.91 -13.63 3.43
CA VAL A 185 -6.40 -12.62 4.40
C VAL A 185 -6.50 -11.25 3.74
N ILE A 186 -5.49 -10.83 2.99
CA ILE A 186 -5.52 -9.55 2.26
C ILE A 186 -6.65 -9.54 1.25
N ALA A 187 -6.81 -10.59 0.45
CA ALA A 187 -7.90 -10.67 -0.52
C ALA A 187 -9.28 -10.56 0.16
N ALA A 188 -9.49 -11.30 1.25
CA ALA A 188 -10.75 -11.30 1.99
C ALA A 188 -11.05 -9.95 2.65
N ILE A 189 -10.10 -9.37 3.40
CA ILE A 189 -10.33 -8.11 4.11
C ILE A 189 -10.39 -6.93 3.13
N SER A 190 -9.59 -6.93 2.06
CA SER A 190 -9.68 -5.92 1.00
C SER A 190 -11.03 -5.98 0.29
N PHE A 191 -11.57 -7.17 0.04
CA PHE A 191 -12.91 -7.32 -0.51
C PHE A 191 -14.01 -6.81 0.43
N ILE A 192 -13.93 -7.14 1.73
CA ILE A 192 -14.86 -6.58 2.73
C ILE A 192 -14.76 -5.04 2.75
N THR A 193 -13.54 -4.51 2.71
CA THR A 193 -13.30 -3.05 2.68
C THR A 193 -13.87 -2.41 1.42
N LEU A 194 -13.77 -3.08 0.28
CA LEU A 194 -14.37 -2.65 -0.99
C LEU A 194 -15.88 -2.50 -0.84
N LEU A 195 -16.56 -3.52 -0.32
CA LEU A 195 -18.00 -3.48 -0.08
C LEU A 195 -18.38 -2.37 0.90
N GLN A 196 -17.65 -2.23 2.01
CA GLN A 196 -17.87 -1.15 2.98
C GLN A 196 -17.80 0.23 2.32
N ARG A 197 -16.80 0.48 1.47
CA ARG A 197 -16.66 1.75 0.75
C ARG A 197 -17.77 1.95 -0.26
N LEU A 198 -18.18 0.91 -0.98
CA LEU A 198 -19.26 0.99 -1.96
C LEU A 198 -20.59 1.35 -1.29
N PHE A 199 -20.95 0.68 -0.20
CA PHE A 199 -22.16 1.00 0.58
C PHE A 199 -22.07 2.39 1.23
N HIS A 200 -20.88 2.80 1.68
CA HIS A 200 -20.65 4.12 2.23
C HIS A 200 -20.87 5.23 1.20
N VAL A 201 -20.39 5.05 -0.03
CA VAL A 201 -20.63 5.97 -1.14
C VAL A 201 -22.11 5.96 -1.52
N ARG A 202 -22.72 4.79 -1.70
CA ARG A 202 -24.14 4.67 -2.07
C ARG A 202 -25.08 5.37 -1.09
N SER A 203 -24.79 5.31 0.21
CA SER A 203 -25.61 5.97 1.25
C SER A 203 -25.44 7.49 1.33
N ARG A 204 -24.43 8.05 0.66
CA ARG A 204 -24.14 9.50 0.68
C ARG A 204 -24.26 10.19 -0.66
N VAL A 205 -24.18 9.45 -1.76
CA VAL A 205 -24.17 10.03 -3.11
C VAL A 205 -25.42 10.86 -3.40
N ASP A 206 -26.58 10.42 -2.93
CA ASP A 206 -27.84 11.16 -3.10
C ASP A 206 -27.88 12.45 -2.26
N ASN A 207 -27.13 12.51 -1.15
CA ASN A 207 -27.00 13.71 -0.30
C ASN A 207 -25.96 14.71 -0.82
N VAL A 208 -25.10 14.30 -1.75
CA VAL A 208 -24.14 15.18 -2.44
C VAL A 208 -24.67 15.59 -3.82
N ALA A 209 -25.63 14.83 -4.37
CA ALA A 209 -26.35 15.12 -5.59
C ALA A 209 -27.34 16.31 -5.47
N ASP A 210 -27.20 17.15 -4.44
CA ASP A 210 -27.79 18.48 -4.43
C ASP A 210 -26.70 19.57 -4.52
N PRO A 211 -26.18 19.84 -5.74
CA PRO A 211 -25.52 21.11 -6.02
C PRO A 211 -26.28 21.85 -7.13
N LEU A 212 -27.12 22.83 -6.73
CA LEU A 212 -27.66 23.94 -7.55
C LEU A 212 -28.53 23.58 -8.79
#